data_AF-A0A660PUV1-F1
#
_entry.id   AF-A0A660PUV1-F1
#
_cell.length_a   1.000
_cell.length_b   1.000
_cell.length_c   1.000
_cell.angle_alpha   90.00
_cell.angle_beta   90.00
_cell.angle_gamma   90.00
#
_symmetry.space_group_name_H-M   'P 1'
#
loop_
_entity.id
_entity.type
_entity.pdbx_description
1 polymer ?
#
loop_
_entity_poly.entity_id
_entity_poly.type
_entity_poly.pdbx_seq_one_letter_code
_entity_poly.pdbx_strand_id
1 'polypeptide(L)'
;MDFLFTETQLMVRDMARELTARVITPTIAEYDREQKLNPELLPAMARANLLGFCLPEKYGGLGTDYISLGLACEELEYGDTSARVVLSVHIGLYALPILTWANEEQKQKYLVPAIKGEKIGTFGLTEPAAGSDAVGIQTTAVREGDHYLLNGEKMWISLADVADYFLVFAWTDLEKKKKRDHSGLSAFIVERNYEGLSTGSI
;
A
#
# COMPACT_ATOMS: atom_id res chain seq x y z
N MET A 1 15.68 -3.28 -30.08
CA MET A 1 14.81 -3.12 -28.90
C MET A 1 13.38 -3.19 -29.40
N ASP A 2 12.54 -3.92 -28.69
CA ASP A 2 11.10 -3.96 -28.95
C ASP A 2 10.40 -3.05 -27.94
N PHE A 3 9.55 -2.16 -28.42
CA PHE A 3 8.81 -1.18 -27.63
C PHE A 3 7.30 -1.45 -27.61
N LEU A 4 6.86 -2.57 -28.21
CA LEU A 4 5.48 -2.98 -28.21
C LEU A 4 5.11 -3.62 -26.87
N PHE A 5 3.89 -3.36 -26.42
CA PHE A 5 3.33 -4.04 -25.25
C PHE A 5 2.85 -5.44 -25.60
N THR A 6 2.94 -6.35 -24.65
CA THR A 6 2.40 -7.71 -24.77
C THR A 6 0.87 -7.69 -24.70
N GLU A 7 0.21 -8.76 -25.16
CA GLU A 7 -1.24 -8.90 -25.04
C GLU A 7 -1.69 -8.83 -23.57
N THR A 8 -0.97 -9.47 -22.64
CA THR A 8 -1.26 -9.39 -21.20
C THR A 8 -1.15 -7.96 -20.66
N GLN A 9 -0.14 -7.21 -21.06
CA GLN A 9 0.03 -5.80 -20.66
C GLN A 9 -1.13 -4.94 -21.18
N LEU A 10 -1.54 -5.15 -22.44
CA LEU A 10 -2.69 -4.45 -23.05
C LEU A 10 -4.01 -4.81 -22.36
N MET A 11 -4.21 -6.07 -21.97
CA MET A 11 -5.39 -6.49 -21.21
C MET A 11 -5.49 -5.78 -19.87
N VAL A 12 -4.40 -5.69 -19.10
CA VAL A 12 -4.38 -4.97 -17.82
C VAL A 12 -4.68 -3.49 -18.00
N ARG A 13 -4.08 -2.86 -19.02
CA ARG A 13 -4.38 -1.47 -19.40
C ARG A 13 -5.88 -1.30 -19.67
N ASP A 14 -6.46 -2.16 -20.48
CA ASP A 14 -7.88 -2.04 -20.86
C ASP A 14 -8.84 -2.26 -19.68
N MET A 15 -8.50 -3.16 -18.75
CA MET A 15 -9.23 -3.32 -17.48
C MET A 15 -9.22 -2.05 -16.63
N ALA A 16 -8.03 -1.43 -16.47
CA ALA A 16 -7.90 -0.18 -15.72
C ALA A 16 -8.66 0.96 -16.40
N ARG A 17 -8.53 1.08 -17.73
CA ARG A 17 -9.25 2.07 -18.55
C ARG A 17 -10.77 1.95 -18.43
N GLU A 18 -11.29 0.73 -18.48
CA GLU A 18 -12.73 0.50 -18.34
C GLU A 18 -13.23 0.95 -16.95
N LEU A 19 -12.50 0.60 -15.88
CA LEU A 19 -12.82 1.05 -14.53
C LEU A 19 -12.76 2.58 -14.43
N THR A 20 -11.74 3.21 -15.00
CA THR A 20 -11.61 4.67 -15.05
C THR A 20 -12.83 5.31 -15.69
N ALA A 21 -13.20 4.87 -16.89
CA ALA A 21 -14.32 5.43 -17.63
C ALA A 21 -15.68 5.24 -16.93
N ARG A 22 -15.86 4.10 -16.24
CA ARG A 22 -17.15 3.74 -15.63
C ARG A 22 -17.34 4.27 -14.20
N VAL A 23 -16.29 4.27 -13.38
CA VAL A 23 -16.39 4.54 -11.94
C VAL A 23 -15.79 5.90 -11.60
N ILE A 24 -14.63 6.23 -12.20
CA ILE A 24 -13.84 7.40 -11.81
C ILE A 24 -14.31 8.66 -12.54
N THR A 25 -14.22 8.70 -13.87
CA THR A 25 -14.49 9.89 -14.68
C THR A 25 -15.87 10.52 -14.43
N PRO A 26 -16.97 9.75 -14.23
CA PRO A 26 -18.27 10.35 -13.97
C PRO A 26 -18.41 11.02 -12.59
N THR A 27 -17.55 10.68 -11.64
CA THR A 27 -17.72 11.03 -10.21
C THR A 27 -16.60 11.88 -9.64
N ILE A 28 -15.47 12.01 -10.34
CA ILE A 28 -14.27 12.67 -9.82
C ILE A 28 -14.51 14.11 -9.34
N ALA A 29 -15.25 14.92 -10.10
CA ALA A 29 -15.48 16.33 -9.72
C ALA A 29 -16.26 16.52 -8.41
N GLU A 30 -17.13 15.56 -8.07
CA GLU A 30 -17.87 15.55 -6.81
C GLU A 30 -16.95 15.14 -5.65
N TYR A 31 -16.30 13.99 -5.79
CA TYR A 31 -15.45 13.42 -4.74
C TYR A 31 -14.20 14.24 -4.43
N ASP A 32 -13.59 14.87 -5.45
CA ASP A 32 -12.51 15.84 -5.28
C ASP A 32 -12.97 17.06 -4.45
N ARG A 33 -14.11 17.65 -4.80
CA ARG A 33 -14.68 18.80 -4.08
C ARG A 33 -15.03 18.45 -2.63
N GLU A 34 -15.54 17.24 -2.40
CA GLU A 34 -15.87 16.76 -1.06
C GLU A 34 -14.68 16.26 -0.26
N GLN A 35 -13.50 16.11 -0.89
CA GLN A 35 -12.30 15.51 -0.29
C GLN A 35 -12.59 14.10 0.27
N LYS A 36 -13.38 13.31 -0.46
CA LYS A 36 -13.75 11.96 -0.07
C LYS A 36 -13.33 10.96 -1.12
N LEU A 37 -12.95 9.77 -0.67
CA LEU A 37 -12.78 8.63 -1.56
C LEU A 37 -14.16 8.18 -2.07
N ASN A 38 -14.29 7.96 -3.37
CA ASN A 38 -15.48 7.30 -3.92
C ASN A 38 -15.63 5.92 -3.26
N PRO A 39 -16.73 5.65 -2.51
CA PRO A 39 -16.91 4.39 -1.79
C PRO A 39 -17.00 3.17 -2.72
N GLU A 40 -17.30 3.37 -4.02
CA GLU A 40 -17.34 2.31 -5.01
C GLU A 40 -15.96 1.99 -5.62
N LEU A 41 -14.96 2.86 -5.45
CA LEU A 41 -13.66 2.70 -6.08
C LEU A 41 -12.95 1.40 -5.65
N LEU A 42 -12.75 1.21 -4.34
CA LEU A 42 -12.06 0.03 -3.82
C LEU A 42 -12.83 -1.28 -4.14
N PRO A 43 -14.17 -1.36 -3.93
CA PRO A 43 -14.95 -2.52 -4.36
C PRO A 43 -14.85 -2.80 -5.86
N ALA A 44 -14.87 -1.78 -6.72
CA ALA A 44 -14.74 -1.96 -8.16
C ALA A 44 -13.35 -2.47 -8.55
N MET A 45 -12.29 -1.93 -7.95
CA MET A 45 -10.91 -2.38 -8.17
C MET A 45 -10.73 -3.83 -7.72
N ALA A 46 -11.32 -4.22 -6.59
CA ALA A 46 -11.30 -5.60 -6.10
C ALA A 46 -12.00 -6.56 -7.08
N ARG A 47 -13.23 -6.23 -7.53
CA ARG A 47 -13.96 -7.06 -8.52
C ARG A 47 -13.25 -7.16 -9.87
N ALA A 48 -12.46 -6.16 -10.23
CA ALA A 48 -11.62 -6.16 -11.43
C ALA A 48 -10.24 -6.81 -11.20
N ASN A 49 -9.96 -7.38 -10.02
CA ASN A 49 -8.64 -7.94 -9.64
C ASN A 49 -7.47 -6.93 -9.74
N LEU A 50 -7.73 -5.63 -9.76
CA LEU A 50 -6.71 -4.59 -9.90
C LEU A 50 -5.88 -4.37 -8.64
N LEU A 51 -6.29 -4.89 -7.48
CA LEU A 51 -5.56 -4.71 -6.21
C LEU A 51 -4.46 -5.75 -5.98
N GLY A 52 -4.35 -6.76 -6.85
CA GLY A 52 -3.38 -7.84 -6.69
C GLY A 52 -2.89 -8.49 -7.98
N PHE A 53 -3.23 -7.94 -9.16
CA PHE A 53 -2.96 -8.59 -10.45
C PHE A 53 -1.50 -8.93 -10.71
N CYS A 54 -0.53 -8.08 -10.32
CA CYS A 54 0.89 -8.36 -10.54
C CYS A 54 1.52 -9.29 -9.49
N LEU A 55 0.73 -9.77 -8.52
CA LEU A 55 1.19 -10.71 -7.51
C LEU A 55 1.06 -12.15 -8.03
N PRO A 56 1.83 -13.12 -7.50
CA PRO A 56 1.79 -14.51 -7.97
C PRO A 56 0.42 -15.19 -7.84
N GLU A 57 0.07 -16.02 -8.82
CA GLU A 57 -1.18 -16.81 -8.84
C GLU A 57 -1.38 -17.67 -7.59
N LYS A 58 -0.30 -18.21 -7.01
CA LYS A 58 -0.38 -19.03 -5.78
C LYS A 58 -0.95 -18.27 -4.56
N TYR A 59 -0.99 -16.94 -4.61
CA TYR A 59 -1.62 -16.09 -3.59
C TYR A 59 -2.91 -15.42 -4.09
N GLY A 60 -3.39 -15.78 -5.28
CA GLY A 60 -4.62 -15.24 -5.88
C GLY A 60 -4.43 -14.05 -6.82
N GLY A 61 -3.20 -13.70 -7.20
CA GLY A 61 -2.95 -12.67 -8.22
C GLY A 61 -3.01 -13.24 -9.63
N LEU A 62 -2.63 -12.43 -10.64
CA LEU A 62 -2.61 -12.82 -12.06
C LEU A 62 -1.18 -13.02 -12.60
N GLY A 63 -0.15 -12.85 -11.76
CA GLY A 63 1.25 -13.09 -12.14
C GLY A 63 1.79 -12.15 -13.22
N THR A 64 1.19 -10.97 -13.43
CA THR A 64 1.64 -10.02 -14.46
C THR A 64 2.92 -9.29 -14.04
N ASP A 65 3.57 -8.65 -15.00
CA ASP A 65 4.81 -7.92 -14.77
C ASP A 65 4.60 -6.50 -14.20
N TYR A 66 5.72 -5.86 -13.82
CA TYR A 66 5.73 -4.49 -13.29
C TYR A 66 5.41 -3.43 -14.36
N ILE A 67 5.56 -3.75 -15.65
CA ILE A 67 5.14 -2.87 -16.76
C ILE A 67 3.62 -2.76 -16.77
N SER A 68 2.91 -3.87 -16.56
CA SER A 68 1.46 -3.91 -16.41
C SER A 68 0.99 -3.04 -15.24
N LEU A 69 1.75 -2.99 -14.14
CA LEU A 69 1.48 -2.06 -13.03
C LEU A 69 1.63 -0.59 -13.45
N GLY A 70 2.65 -0.26 -14.23
CA GLY A 70 2.81 1.07 -14.81
C GLY A 70 1.63 1.48 -15.70
N LEU A 71 1.19 0.59 -16.59
CA LEU A 71 0.06 0.83 -17.48
C LEU A 71 -1.26 1.02 -16.74
N ALA A 72 -1.54 0.18 -15.74
CA ALA A 72 -2.73 0.35 -14.90
C ALA A 72 -2.69 1.69 -14.16
N CYS A 73 -1.53 2.09 -13.61
CA CYS A 73 -1.37 3.39 -12.98
C CYS A 73 -1.62 4.55 -13.95
N GLU A 74 -1.13 4.49 -15.18
CA GLU A 74 -1.34 5.53 -16.20
C GLU A 74 -2.84 5.73 -16.51
N GLU A 75 -3.57 4.64 -16.72
CA GLU A 75 -5.00 4.69 -17.04
C GLU A 75 -5.86 5.16 -15.86
N LEU A 76 -5.47 4.85 -14.61
CA LEU A 76 -6.15 5.39 -13.43
C LEU A 76 -5.82 6.87 -13.22
N GLU A 77 -4.56 7.28 -13.40
CA GLU A 77 -4.12 8.67 -13.27
C GLU A 77 -4.80 9.58 -14.30
N TYR A 78 -5.11 9.06 -15.49
CA TYR A 78 -5.88 9.79 -16.50
C TYR A 78 -7.25 10.27 -15.96
N GLY A 79 -7.86 9.51 -15.06
CA GLY A 79 -9.13 9.87 -14.43
C GLY A 79 -8.98 10.58 -13.08
N ASP A 80 -8.21 10.00 -12.17
CA ASP A 80 -8.04 10.48 -10.80
C ASP A 80 -6.71 10.01 -10.19
N THR A 81 -5.90 10.98 -9.77
CA THR A 81 -4.67 10.79 -9.00
C THR A 81 -4.90 9.91 -7.76
N SER A 82 -6.02 10.08 -7.04
CA SER A 82 -6.34 9.31 -5.83
C SER A 82 -6.48 7.81 -6.12
N ALA A 83 -7.08 7.44 -7.26
CA ALA A 83 -7.25 6.05 -7.66
C ALA A 83 -5.91 5.39 -8.01
N ARG A 84 -5.01 6.10 -8.68
CA ARG A 84 -3.65 5.61 -8.91
C ARG A 84 -2.86 5.51 -7.60
N VAL A 85 -3.06 6.42 -6.63
CA VAL A 85 -2.45 6.30 -5.27
C VAL A 85 -2.78 4.94 -4.67
N VAL A 86 -4.02 4.47 -4.80
CA VAL A 86 -4.42 3.16 -4.29
C VAL A 86 -3.46 2.08 -4.79
N LEU A 87 -3.24 1.95 -6.11
CA LEU A 87 -2.33 0.92 -6.64
C LEU A 87 -0.90 1.10 -6.15
N SER A 88 -0.35 2.31 -6.25
CA SER A 88 1.05 2.54 -5.87
C SER A 88 1.33 2.27 -4.40
N VAL A 89 0.38 2.55 -3.50
CA VAL A 89 0.51 2.32 -2.06
C VAL A 89 0.18 0.87 -1.71
N HIS A 90 -1.00 0.40 -2.10
CA HIS A 90 -1.49 -0.93 -1.75
C HIS A 90 -0.62 -2.03 -2.36
N ILE A 91 -0.33 -1.97 -3.66
CA ILE A 91 0.52 -2.96 -4.32
C ILE A 91 1.98 -2.63 -4.08
N GLY A 92 2.39 -1.42 -4.46
CA GLY A 92 3.80 -1.03 -4.51
C GLY A 92 4.46 -0.99 -3.14
N LEU A 93 3.84 -0.29 -2.19
CA LEU A 93 4.42 -0.05 -0.86
C LEU A 93 4.00 -1.08 0.20
N TYR A 94 2.91 -1.81 0.00
CA TYR A 94 2.46 -2.83 0.95
C TYR A 94 2.61 -4.25 0.41
N ALA A 95 1.88 -4.65 -0.63
CA ALA A 95 1.79 -6.04 -1.05
C ALA A 95 3.15 -6.60 -1.53
N LEU A 96 3.90 -5.86 -2.35
CA LEU A 96 5.21 -6.30 -2.84
C LEU A 96 6.25 -6.46 -1.71
N PRO A 97 6.33 -5.55 -0.71
CA PRO A 97 7.12 -5.79 0.49
C PRO A 97 6.73 -7.04 1.28
N ILE A 98 5.43 -7.27 1.52
CA ILE A 98 4.98 -8.48 2.21
C ILE A 98 5.33 -9.73 1.39
N LEU A 99 5.13 -9.71 0.08
CA LEU A 99 5.52 -10.80 -0.82
C LEU A 99 7.01 -11.12 -0.72
N THR A 100 7.85 -10.08 -0.65
CA THR A 100 9.30 -10.20 -0.68
C THR A 100 9.86 -10.71 0.65
N TRP A 101 9.45 -10.11 1.77
CA TRP A 101 10.15 -10.27 3.05
C TRP A 101 9.38 -11.05 4.11
N ALA A 102 8.06 -11.20 3.98
CA ALA A 102 7.29 -11.94 4.97
C ALA A 102 7.55 -13.47 4.87
N ASN A 103 7.29 -14.19 5.95
CA ASN A 103 7.25 -15.65 5.92
C ASN A 103 5.93 -16.15 5.29
N GLU A 104 5.81 -17.46 5.06
CA GLU A 104 4.63 -18.02 4.38
C GLU A 104 3.34 -17.79 5.19
N GLU A 105 3.39 -17.97 6.51
CA GLU A 105 2.23 -17.74 7.39
C GLU A 105 1.72 -16.29 7.29
N GLN A 106 2.64 -15.32 7.31
CA GLN A 106 2.32 -13.91 7.14
C GLN A 106 1.77 -13.60 5.74
N LYS A 107 2.27 -14.25 4.68
CA LYS A 107 1.71 -14.08 3.33
C LYS A 107 0.28 -14.59 3.25
N GLN A 108 0.02 -15.78 3.79
CA GLN A 108 -1.34 -16.31 3.83
C GLN A 108 -2.27 -15.40 4.65
N LYS A 109 -1.81 -14.88 5.79
CA LYS A 109 -2.62 -14.02 6.67
C LYS A 109 -2.84 -12.61 6.13
N TYR A 110 -1.82 -11.97 5.55
CA TYR A 110 -1.81 -10.54 5.26
C TYR A 110 -1.77 -10.19 3.78
N LEU A 111 -1.12 -11.01 2.95
CA LEU A 111 -1.01 -10.76 1.51
C LEU A 111 -2.25 -11.25 0.75
N VAL A 112 -2.73 -12.46 1.05
CA VAL A 112 -3.87 -13.05 0.32
C VAL A 112 -5.15 -12.20 0.44
N PRO A 113 -5.57 -11.72 1.64
CA PRO A 113 -6.73 -10.83 1.73
C PRO A 113 -6.51 -9.48 1.03
N ALA A 114 -5.27 -8.98 1.01
CA ALA A 114 -4.91 -7.75 0.32
C ALA A 114 -5.07 -7.88 -1.20
N ILE A 115 -4.52 -8.96 -1.79
CA ILE A 115 -4.65 -9.28 -3.22
C ILE A 115 -6.11 -9.31 -3.67
N LYS A 116 -7.00 -9.88 -2.84
CA LYS A 116 -8.44 -9.97 -3.12
C LYS A 116 -9.19 -8.64 -2.95
N GLY A 117 -8.55 -7.62 -2.37
CA GLY A 117 -9.20 -6.37 -2.01
C GLY A 117 -10.13 -6.48 -0.80
N GLU A 118 -10.10 -7.59 -0.05
CA GLU A 118 -10.86 -7.77 1.20
C GLU A 118 -10.28 -6.92 2.33
N LYS A 119 -8.98 -6.62 2.25
CA LYS A 119 -8.23 -5.83 3.20
C LYS A 119 -7.33 -4.85 2.47
N ILE A 120 -7.22 -3.61 2.94
CA ILE A 120 -6.39 -2.59 2.29
C ILE A 120 -5.09 -2.38 3.05
N GLY A 121 -3.96 -2.41 2.35
CA GLY A 121 -2.64 -2.14 2.91
C GLY A 121 -2.17 -0.69 2.72
N THR A 122 -1.40 -0.19 3.68
CA THR A 122 -0.65 1.08 3.60
C THR A 122 0.76 0.97 4.21
N PHE A 123 1.53 2.04 4.11
CA PHE A 123 2.97 2.10 4.40
C PHE A 123 3.31 3.29 5.30
N GLY A 124 3.71 3.01 6.54
CA GLY A 124 4.01 3.98 7.59
C GLY A 124 5.51 4.17 7.80
N LEU A 125 6.14 5.02 6.99
CA LEU A 125 7.56 5.37 7.13
C LEU A 125 7.76 6.80 7.65
N THR A 126 7.29 7.78 6.88
CA THR A 126 7.47 9.21 7.08
C THR A 126 6.92 9.68 8.43
N GLU A 127 7.62 10.63 9.05
CA GLU A 127 7.25 11.26 10.33
C GLU A 127 7.31 12.79 10.20
N PRO A 128 6.71 13.56 11.12
CA PRO A 128 6.69 15.02 11.04
C PRO A 128 8.08 15.65 10.91
N ALA A 129 9.10 15.06 11.55
CA ALA A 129 10.48 15.51 11.50
C ALA A 129 11.38 14.74 10.51
N ALA A 130 10.84 13.76 9.77
CA ALA A 130 11.62 12.87 8.90
C ALA A 130 10.85 12.47 7.63
N GLY A 131 11.19 13.13 6.51
CA GLY A 131 10.73 12.78 5.15
C GLY A 131 11.89 12.28 4.29
N SER A 132 12.58 13.20 3.60
CA SER A 132 13.75 12.86 2.78
C SER A 132 14.87 12.18 3.59
N ASP A 133 15.06 12.58 4.85
CA ASP A 133 15.92 11.86 5.80
C ASP A 133 15.15 10.71 6.48
N ALA A 134 14.87 9.64 5.73
CA ALA A 134 14.09 8.51 6.23
C ALA A 134 14.77 7.76 7.41
N VAL A 135 16.09 7.85 7.55
CA VAL A 135 16.80 7.29 8.71
C VAL A 135 16.61 8.17 9.96
N GLY A 136 16.19 9.42 9.77
CA GLY A 136 15.88 10.38 10.84
C GLY A 136 14.61 10.09 11.62
N ILE A 137 13.84 9.04 11.28
CA ILE A 137 12.63 8.67 12.02
C ILE A 137 12.92 8.39 13.49
N GLN A 138 11.94 8.63 14.34
CA GLN A 138 12.02 8.55 15.79
C GLN A 138 11.20 7.41 16.38
N THR A 139 10.17 6.90 15.70
CA THR A 139 9.34 5.77 16.17
C THR A 139 10.22 4.61 16.64
N THR A 140 9.91 4.08 17.82
CA THR A 140 10.61 2.94 18.41
C THR A 140 9.69 1.72 18.52
N ALA A 141 10.29 0.53 18.56
CA ALA A 141 9.60 -0.71 18.86
C ALA A 141 10.41 -1.46 19.91
N VAL A 142 9.87 -1.58 21.13
CA VAL A 142 10.54 -2.26 22.26
C VAL A 142 9.92 -3.64 22.44
N ARG A 143 10.74 -4.68 22.53
CA ARG A 143 10.26 -6.05 22.76
C ARG A 143 9.87 -6.23 24.22
N GLU A 144 8.61 -6.61 24.47
CA GLU A 144 8.08 -6.92 25.80
C GLU A 144 7.53 -8.35 25.78
N GLY A 145 8.33 -9.33 26.22
CA GLY A 145 7.95 -10.74 26.19
C GLY A 145 7.76 -11.27 24.76
N ASP A 146 6.51 -11.52 24.38
CA ASP A 146 6.07 -12.08 23.10
C ASP A 146 5.55 -11.04 22.10
N HIS A 147 5.48 -9.76 22.48
CA HIS A 147 5.03 -8.68 21.62
C HIS A 147 6.06 -7.54 21.53
N TYR A 148 5.78 -6.58 20.65
CA TYR A 148 6.50 -5.32 20.53
C TYR A 148 5.57 -4.17 20.85
N LEU A 149 6.03 -3.25 21.72
CA LEU A 149 5.37 -2.00 21.99
C LEU A 149 5.94 -0.92 21.05
N LEU A 150 5.13 -0.46 20.10
CA LEU A 150 5.49 0.60 19.16
C LEU A 150 5.07 1.96 19.75
N ASN A 151 5.97 2.94 19.74
CA ASN A 151 5.68 4.31 20.17
C ASN A 151 6.25 5.32 19.16
N GLY A 152 5.39 6.21 18.68
CA GLY A 152 5.73 7.26 17.73
C GLY A 152 4.52 7.74 16.96
N GLU A 153 4.77 8.59 15.97
CA GLU A 153 3.75 9.10 15.06
C GLU A 153 4.25 9.02 13.63
N LYS A 154 3.33 8.74 12.70
CA LYS A 154 3.59 8.70 11.26
C LYS A 154 2.78 9.79 10.57
N MET A 155 3.32 10.35 9.49
CA MET A 155 2.76 11.51 8.82
C MET A 155 2.69 11.28 7.30
N TRP A 156 1.63 11.81 6.67
CA TRP A 156 1.40 11.71 5.22
C TRP A 156 1.21 10.27 4.73
N ILE A 157 0.49 9.46 5.52
CA ILE A 157 0.26 8.05 5.22
C ILE A 157 -0.98 7.91 4.34
N SER A 158 -0.77 7.78 3.04
CA SER A 158 -1.84 7.55 2.06
C SER A 158 -2.70 6.34 2.43
N LEU A 159 -4.02 6.43 2.23
CA LEU A 159 -4.99 5.39 2.61
C LEU A 159 -5.12 5.13 4.13
N ALA A 160 -4.47 5.91 5.00
CA ALA A 160 -4.54 5.68 6.45
C ALA A 160 -5.95 5.80 7.04
N ASP A 161 -6.93 6.37 6.32
CA ASP A 161 -8.33 6.41 6.76
C ASP A 161 -9.09 5.12 6.45
N VAL A 162 -8.62 4.33 5.49
CA VAL A 162 -9.33 3.14 4.97
C VAL A 162 -8.53 1.83 5.07
N ALA A 163 -7.21 1.90 5.30
CA ALA A 163 -6.34 0.72 5.35
C ALA A 163 -6.64 -0.17 6.57
N ASP A 164 -6.67 -1.48 6.39
CA ASP A 164 -6.76 -2.45 7.47
C ASP A 164 -5.37 -2.82 8.02
N TYR A 165 -4.36 -2.80 7.15
CA TYR A 165 -3.01 -3.22 7.46
C TYR A 165 -2.01 -2.10 7.19
N PHE A 166 -1.09 -1.92 8.12
CA PHE A 166 -0.05 -0.91 8.07
C PHE A 166 1.31 -1.59 8.14
N LEU A 167 2.17 -1.35 7.14
CA LEU A 167 3.58 -1.70 7.23
C LEU A 167 4.34 -0.54 7.87
N VAL A 168 4.64 -0.63 9.17
CA VAL A 168 5.22 0.45 9.97
C VAL A 168 6.71 0.22 10.21
N PHE A 169 7.51 1.26 10.04
CA PHE A 169 8.96 1.23 10.29
C PHE A 169 9.31 1.89 11.63
N ALA A 170 10.11 1.19 12.42
CA ALA A 170 10.50 1.64 13.75
C ALA A 170 11.91 1.17 14.13
N TRP A 171 12.57 1.92 15.00
CA TRP A 171 13.85 1.55 15.60
C TRP A 171 13.66 0.46 16.65
N THR A 172 14.28 -0.70 16.42
CA THR A 172 14.36 -1.79 17.40
C THR A 172 15.71 -1.82 18.13
N ASP A 173 16.75 -1.23 17.55
CA ASP A 173 18.08 -1.11 18.16
C ASP A 173 18.40 0.36 18.42
N LEU A 174 18.35 0.78 19.69
CA LEU A 174 18.56 2.16 20.09
C LEU A 174 20.03 2.60 20.04
N GLU A 175 20.97 1.66 20.11
CA GLU A 175 22.40 1.98 19.96
C GLU A 175 22.73 2.25 18.49
N LYS A 176 22.14 1.49 17.57
CA LYS A 176 22.21 1.79 16.14
C LYS A 176 21.45 3.06 15.77
N LYS A 177 20.31 3.35 16.42
CA LYS A 177 19.60 4.63 16.26
C LYS A 177 20.51 5.82 16.56
N LYS A 178 21.23 5.81 17.68
CA LYS A 178 22.18 6.88 18.06
C LYS A 178 23.26 7.11 17.00
N LYS A 179 23.68 6.04 16.32
CA LYS A 179 24.70 6.07 15.26
C LYS A 179 24.11 6.29 13.86
N ARG A 180 22.78 6.40 13.74
CA ARG A 180 22.05 6.46 12.46
C ARG A 180 22.37 5.28 11.53
N ASP A 181 22.66 4.11 12.11
CA ASP A 181 22.87 2.87 11.36
C ASP A 181 21.51 2.25 11.02
N HIS A 182 21.08 2.39 9.78
CA HIS A 182 19.76 1.95 9.31
C HIS A 182 19.51 0.44 9.50
N SER A 183 20.55 -0.37 9.72
CA SER A 183 20.39 -1.80 10.05
C SER A 183 19.78 -2.05 11.44
N GLY A 184 19.50 -0.99 12.22
CA GLY A 184 18.74 -1.05 13.47
C GLY A 184 17.23 -0.83 13.31
N LEU A 185 16.76 -0.54 12.10
CA LEU A 185 15.34 -0.42 11.77
C LEU A 185 14.72 -1.80 11.52
N SER A 186 13.46 -1.95 11.94
CA SER A 186 12.61 -3.09 11.63
C SER A 186 11.28 -2.62 11.03
N ALA A 187 10.63 -3.51 10.28
CA ALA A 187 9.29 -3.30 9.75
C ALA A 187 8.28 -4.20 10.48
N PHE A 188 7.09 -3.68 10.74
CA PHE A 188 6.03 -4.33 11.49
C PHE A 188 4.73 -4.29 10.70
N ILE A 189 4.01 -5.42 10.66
CA ILE A 189 2.63 -5.46 10.18
C ILE A 189 1.74 -5.11 11.39
N VAL A 190 1.04 -3.99 11.31
CA VAL A 190 0.11 -3.52 12.35
C VAL A 190 -1.31 -3.55 11.79
N GLU A 191 -2.25 -4.12 12.53
CA GLU A 191 -3.66 -4.15 12.14
C GLU A 191 -4.38 -2.91 12.70
N ARG A 192 -5.31 -2.32 11.94
CA ARG A 192 -6.07 -1.13 12.35
C ARG A 192 -6.67 -1.25 13.76
N ASN A 193 -7.12 -2.45 14.12
CA ASN A 193 -7.85 -2.72 15.36
C ASN A 193 -6.93 -3.00 16.56
N TYR A 194 -5.60 -2.94 16.40
CA TYR A 194 -4.69 -3.07 17.54
C TYR A 194 -4.86 -1.89 18.49
N GLU A 195 -4.90 -2.19 19.78
CA GLU A 195 -4.95 -1.18 20.83
C GLU A 195 -3.74 -0.24 20.72
N GLY A 196 -3.97 1.06 20.84
CA GLY A 196 -2.93 2.09 20.72
C GLY A 196 -2.70 2.63 19.32
N LEU A 197 -3.29 2.04 18.26
CA LEU A 197 -3.28 2.64 16.93
C LEU A 197 -4.49 3.58 16.75
N SER A 198 -4.21 4.84 16.42
CA SER A 198 -5.21 5.82 15.99
C SER A 198 -4.78 6.45 14.67
N THR A 199 -5.74 6.76 13.80
CA THR A 199 -5.52 7.47 12.54
C THR A 199 -6.34 8.75 12.54
N GLY A 200 -5.83 9.79 11.86
CA GLY A 200 -6.55 11.03 11.66
C GLY A 200 -5.97 11.81 10.49
N SER A 201 -6.84 12.57 9.83
CA SER A 201 -6.45 13.56 8.84
C SER A 201 -6.14 14.88 9.56
N ILE A 202 -5.15 15.62 9.07
CA ILE A 202 -4.82 16.98 9.51
C ILE A 202 -5.35 18.04 8.54
#